data_AF-W2VBB7-F1
#
_entry.id   AF-W2VBB7-F1
#
_cell.length_a   1.000
_cell.length_b   1.000
_cell.length_c   1.000
_cell.angle_alpha   90.00
_cell.angle_beta   90.00
_cell.angle_gamma   90.00
#
_symmetry.space_group_name_H-M   'P 1'
#
loop_
_entity.id
_entity.type
_entity.pdbx_description
1 polymer ?
#
loop_
_entity_poly.entity_id
_entity_poly.type
_entity_poly.pdbx_seq_one_letter_code
_entity_poly.pdbx_strand_id
1 'polypeptide(L)'
;MNSTALSAKNNRKQSIIFINKAHEKFYYEKLKEVKEQDVYHKALCYCLGISPDTRRNINSIYDFKTGDIKTECLCEGWQTGSSMKQAIQIHYPDYANYNCEI
;
A
#
# COMPACT_ATOMS: atom_id res chain seq x y z
N MET A 1 1.19 -51.49 3.08
CA MET A 1 2.39 -50.76 2.61
C MET A 1 2.23 -49.31 3.03
N ASN A 2 3.01 -48.86 4.00
CA ASN A 2 3.00 -47.50 4.52
C ASN A 2 4.14 -46.74 3.84
N SER A 3 3.80 -45.81 2.95
CA SER A 3 4.77 -44.94 2.30
C SER A 3 4.32 -43.50 2.47
N THR A 4 4.59 -42.98 3.67
CA THR A 4 5.07 -41.62 3.97
C THR A 4 4.62 -40.51 3.01
N ALA A 5 3.40 -40.01 3.19
CA ALA A 5 3.02 -38.66 2.78
C ALA A 5 3.42 -37.62 3.86
N LEU A 6 4.61 -37.78 4.44
CA LEU A 6 5.12 -36.97 5.56
C LEU A 6 6.08 -35.87 5.08
N SER A 7 5.91 -35.37 3.85
CA SER A 7 6.75 -34.31 3.28
C SER A 7 5.92 -33.25 2.57
N ALA A 8 5.14 -32.50 3.35
CA ALA A 8 4.73 -31.14 2.98
C ALA A 8 4.25 -30.35 4.21
N LYS A 9 4.94 -30.45 5.35
CA LYS A 9 4.90 -29.38 6.36
C LYS A 9 5.63 -28.17 5.75
N ASN A 10 4.94 -27.41 4.90
CA ASN A 10 5.39 -26.12 4.39
C ASN A 10 5.41 -25.09 5.53
N ASN A 11 6.36 -25.23 6.46
CA ASN A 11 6.79 -24.15 7.36
C ASN A 11 7.68 -23.16 6.59
N ARG A 12 7.23 -22.70 5.41
CA ARG A 12 7.91 -21.61 4.72
C ARG A 12 7.50 -20.32 5.40
N LYS A 13 8.30 -19.90 6.37
CA LYS A 13 8.27 -18.54 6.93
C LYS A 13 8.54 -17.59 5.75
N GLN A 14 7.48 -17.15 5.08
CA GLN A 14 7.59 -16.26 3.92
C GLN A 14 8.16 -14.93 4.41
N SER A 15 9.42 -14.67 4.09
CA SER A 15 10.03 -13.36 4.31
C SER A 15 9.47 -12.37 3.29
N ILE A 16 9.05 -11.20 3.74
CA ILE A 16 8.62 -10.10 2.87
C ILE A 16 9.81 -9.67 2.00
N ILE A 17 9.59 -9.51 0.69
CA ILE A 17 10.63 -9.10 -0.28
C ILE A 17 10.48 -7.59 -0.51
N PHE A 18 11.57 -6.82 -0.45
CA PHE A 18 11.54 -5.39 -0.74
C PHE A 18 12.39 -5.05 -1.96
N ILE A 19 11.91 -4.13 -2.79
CA ILE A 19 12.62 -3.69 -4.01
C ILE A 19 13.93 -2.95 -3.70
N ASN A 20 13.99 -2.22 -2.59
CA ASN A 20 15.19 -1.55 -2.10
C ASN A 20 15.08 -1.24 -0.61
N LYS A 21 16.20 -0.84 0.01
CA LYS A 21 16.28 -0.48 1.43
C LYS A 21 15.32 0.65 1.81
N ALA A 22 15.05 1.57 0.89
CA ALA A 22 14.18 2.70 1.17
C ALA A 22 12.69 2.29 1.19
N HIS A 23 12.29 1.24 0.46
CA HIS A 23 10.97 0.63 0.57
C HIS A 23 10.85 -0.09 1.93
N GLU A 24 11.83 -0.92 2.28
CA GLU A 24 11.85 -1.63 3.56
C GLU A 24 11.78 -0.68 4.76
N LYS A 25 12.63 0.35 4.77
CA LYS A 25 12.66 1.36 5.83
C LYS A 25 11.30 2.05 5.97
N PHE A 26 10.73 2.50 4.86
CA PHE A 26 9.42 3.16 4.85
C PHE A 26 8.32 2.25 5.42
N TYR A 27 8.28 0.98 5.00
CA TYR A 27 7.28 0.02 5.45
C TYR A 27 7.28 -0.13 6.99
N TYR A 28 8.44 -0.35 7.59
CA TYR A 28 8.55 -0.51 9.05
C TYR A 28 8.37 0.80 9.82
N GLU A 29 8.72 1.95 9.25
CA GLU A 29 8.45 3.26 9.85
C GLU A 29 6.95 3.54 9.90
N LYS A 30 6.24 3.38 8.78
CA LYS A 30 4.80 3.67 8.70
C LYS A 30 3.94 2.69 9.46
N LEU A 31 4.34 1.42 9.56
CA LEU A 31 3.63 0.45 10.40
C LEU A 31 3.58 0.82 11.89
N LYS A 32 4.48 1.67 12.38
CA LYS A 32 4.43 2.17 13.77
C LYS A 32 3.43 3.31 13.95
N GLU A 33 3.10 4.01 12.86
CA GLU A 33 2.17 5.15 12.87
C GLU A 33 0.72 4.70 12.67
N VAL A 34 0.50 3.52 12.10
CA VAL A 34 -0.84 2.94 11.91
C VAL A 34 -1.46 2.58 13.26
N LYS A 35 -2.72 2.98 13.46
CA LYS A 35 -3.53 2.66 14.65
C LYS A 35 -3.69 1.16 14.91
N GLU A 36 -3.92 0.36 13.88
CA GLU A 36 -4.08 -1.09 13.98
C GLU A 36 -3.34 -1.82 12.86
N GLN A 37 -2.46 -2.75 13.20
CA GLN A 37 -1.63 -3.49 12.23
C GLN A 37 -2.38 -4.67 11.61
N ASP A 38 -3.54 -4.41 11.02
CA ASP A 38 -4.28 -5.42 10.28
C ASP A 38 -3.59 -5.78 8.94
N VAL A 39 -4.18 -6.73 8.22
CA VAL A 39 -3.67 -7.22 6.94
C VAL A 39 -3.71 -6.13 5.85
N TYR A 40 -4.74 -5.27 5.87
CA TYR A 40 -4.95 -4.22 4.87
C TYR A 40 -3.93 -3.09 5.01
N HIS A 41 -3.70 -2.62 6.24
CA HIS A 41 -2.74 -1.57 6.54
C HIS A 41 -1.31 -2.01 6.24
N LYS A 42 -0.99 -3.28 6.52
CA LYS A 42 0.29 -3.88 6.10
C LYS A 42 0.41 -3.88 4.58
N ALA A 43 -0.59 -4.37 3.86
CA ALA A 43 -0.57 -4.37 2.40
C ALA A 43 -0.46 -2.94 1.82
N LEU A 44 -1.19 -1.98 2.39
CA LEU A 44 -1.19 -0.59 1.95
C LEU A 44 0.18 0.06 2.15
N CYS A 45 0.75 -0.02 3.36
CA CYS A 45 2.09 0.51 3.65
C CYS A 45 3.16 -0.12 2.75
N TYR A 46 3.02 -1.41 2.42
CA TYR A 46 3.91 -2.09 1.48
C TYR A 46 3.76 -1.50 0.07
N CYS A 47 2.54 -1.44 -0.47
CA CYS A 47 2.31 -0.90 -1.81
C CYS A 47 2.77 0.56 -1.95
N LEU A 48 2.46 1.42 -0.98
CA LEU A 48 2.87 2.82 -0.96
C LEU A 48 4.38 2.99 -0.76
N GLY A 49 5.06 2.00 -0.18
CA GLY A 49 6.51 2.01 -0.02
C GLY A 49 7.29 1.74 -1.31
N ILE A 50 6.64 1.18 -2.35
CA ILE A 50 7.29 0.84 -3.62
C ILE A 50 7.69 2.10 -4.38
N SER A 51 6.78 3.08 -4.52
CA SER A 51 7.03 4.29 -5.31
C SER A 51 7.73 5.38 -4.48
N PRO A 52 8.75 6.08 -5.01
CA PRO A 52 9.31 7.27 -4.39
C PRO A 52 8.27 8.37 -4.16
N ASP A 53 7.34 8.56 -5.10
CA ASP A 53 6.37 9.65 -5.05
C ASP A 53 5.32 9.42 -3.97
N THR A 54 4.83 8.18 -3.86
CA THR A 54 3.88 7.81 -2.80
C THR A 54 4.50 7.91 -1.40
N ARG A 55 5.81 7.61 -1.27
CA ARG A 55 6.52 7.79 0.00
C ARG A 55 6.67 9.25 0.39
N ARG A 56 6.95 10.14 -0.57
CA ARG A 56 7.06 11.59 -0.34
C ARG A 56 5.71 12.21 0.03
N ASN A 57 4.62 11.72 -0.56
CA ASN A 57 3.28 12.30 -0.41
C ASN A 57 2.36 11.45 0.47
N ILE A 58 2.91 10.59 1.33
CA ILE A 58 2.13 9.64 2.12
C ILE A 58 1.05 10.29 2.98
N ASN A 59 1.34 11.45 3.57
CA ASN A 59 0.39 12.19 4.42
C ASN A 59 -0.77 12.82 3.63
N SER A 60 -0.58 13.01 2.32
CA SER A 60 -1.62 13.42 1.38
C SER A 60 -2.47 12.23 0.95
N ILE A 61 -1.91 11.02 0.91
CA ILE A 61 -2.60 9.80 0.45
C ILE A 61 -3.37 9.13 1.59
N TYR A 62 -2.82 9.16 2.80
CA TYR A 62 -3.31 8.35 3.91
C TYR A 62 -3.27 9.10 5.23
N ASP A 63 -4.38 9.09 5.96
CA ASP A 63 -4.42 9.57 7.33
C ASP A 63 -4.19 8.42 8.31
N PHE A 64 -2.98 8.35 8.86
CA PHE A 64 -2.63 7.33 9.85
C PHE A 64 -3.43 7.43 11.17
N LYS A 65 -4.03 8.59 11.46
CA LYS A 65 -4.82 8.78 12.69
C LYS A 65 -6.23 8.22 12.54
N THR A 66 -6.90 8.51 11.43
CA THR A 66 -8.27 8.04 11.18
C THR A 66 -8.28 6.63 10.59
N GLY A 67 -7.25 6.28 9.83
CA GLY A 67 -7.17 5.03 9.09
C GLY A 67 -7.73 5.14 7.66
N ASP A 68 -7.95 6.37 7.17
CA ASP A 68 -8.64 6.60 5.91
C ASP A 68 -7.70 7.04 4.79
N ILE A 69 -8.02 6.62 3.57
CA ILE A 69 -7.38 7.13 2.35
C ILE A 69 -7.96 8.51 2.03
N LYS A 70 -7.08 9.47 1.85
CA LYS A 70 -7.39 10.84 1.46
C LYS A 70 -7.52 10.93 -0.04
N THR A 71 -8.75 11.13 -0.50
CA THR A 71 -9.07 11.15 -1.93
C THR A 71 -8.57 12.41 -2.63
N GLU A 72 -8.26 13.47 -1.88
CA GLU A 72 -7.67 14.71 -2.36
C GLU A 72 -6.32 14.47 -3.05
N CYS A 73 -5.61 13.40 -2.69
CA CYS A 73 -4.35 13.03 -3.31
C CYS A 73 -4.44 12.81 -4.83
N LEU A 74 -5.64 12.52 -5.37
CA LEU A 74 -5.92 12.37 -6.80
C LEU A 74 -5.82 13.67 -7.59
N CYS A 75 -5.99 14.77 -6.88
CA CYS A 75 -5.97 16.12 -7.41
C CYS A 75 -4.59 16.77 -7.32
N GLU A 76 -3.66 16.17 -6.58
CA GLU A 76 -2.37 16.78 -6.32
C GLU A 76 -1.40 16.61 -7.49
N GLY A 77 -0.68 17.69 -7.83
CA GLY A 77 0.19 17.77 -9.00
C GLY A 77 1.44 16.88 -8.96
N TRP A 78 1.70 16.18 -7.86
CA TRP A 78 2.78 15.20 -7.76
C TRP A 78 2.42 13.86 -8.39
N GLN A 79 1.14 13.59 -8.68
CA GLN A 79 0.74 12.40 -9.42
C GLN A 79 1.16 12.53 -10.89
N THR A 80 2.35 12.01 -11.21
CA THR A 80 2.93 12.07 -12.56
C THR A 80 2.56 10.87 -13.45
N GLY A 81 1.57 10.06 -13.06
CA GLY A 81 1.16 8.87 -13.82
C GLY A 81 -0.36 8.70 -13.89
N SER A 82 -0.89 8.56 -15.10
CA SER A 82 -2.30 8.25 -15.40
C SER A 82 -2.79 6.98 -14.70
N SER A 83 -1.90 6.02 -14.45
CA SER A 83 -2.23 4.73 -13.83
C SER A 83 -2.61 4.82 -12.34
N MET A 84 -2.02 5.75 -11.57
CA MET A 84 -2.41 5.90 -10.15
C MET A 84 -3.79 6.51 -9.99
N LYS A 85 -4.14 7.49 -10.84
CA LYS A 85 -5.51 8.05 -10.91
C LYS A 85 -6.52 6.96 -11.21
N GLN A 86 -6.25 6.14 -12.23
CA GLN A 86 -7.14 5.04 -12.61
C GLN A 86 -7.27 3.96 -11.53
N ALA A 87 -6.18 3.59 -10.84
CA ALA A 87 -6.23 2.56 -9.80
C ALA A 87 -7.14 2.94 -8.62
N ILE A 88 -7.10 4.21 -8.20
CA ILE A 88 -7.91 4.68 -7.08
C ILE A 88 -9.38 4.86 -7.53
N GLN A 89 -9.63 5.35 -8.75
CA GLN A 89 -10.98 5.44 -9.32
C GLN A 89 -11.67 4.07 -9.46
N ILE A 90 -10.92 3.00 -9.80
CA ILE A 90 -11.48 1.64 -9.89
C ILE A 90 -11.84 1.08 -8.51
N HIS A 91 -11.01 1.32 -7.50
CA HIS A 91 -11.26 0.82 -6.14
C HIS A 91 -12.41 1.58 -5.45
N TYR A 92 -12.58 2.85 -5.80
CA TYR A 92 -13.61 3.72 -5.28
C TYR A 92 -14.52 4.24 -6.41
N PRO A 93 -15.51 3.45 -6.86
CA PRO A 93 -16.32 3.75 -8.04
C PRO A 93 -17.13 5.05 -7.93
N ASP A 94 -17.49 5.48 -6.71
CA ASP A 94 -18.15 6.77 -6.46
C ASP A 94 -17.30 7.98 -6.86
N TYR A 95 -16.01 7.77 -7.11
CA TYR A 95 -15.02 8.81 -7.42
C TYR A 95 -14.55 8.76 -8.88
N ALA A 96 -15.19 7.93 -9.71
CA ALA A 96 -14.97 7.87 -11.16
C ALA A 96 -15.19 9.23 -11.86
N ASN A 97 -15.96 10.13 -11.23
CA ASN A 97 -16.27 11.47 -11.73
C ASN A 97 -15.56 12.61 -10.97
N TYR A 98 -14.59 12.33 -10.08
CA TYR A 98 -13.74 13.39 -9.51
C TYR A 98 -12.78 13.91 -10.58
N ASN A 99 -13.31 14.76 -11.45
CA ASN A 99 -12.53 15.61 -12.31
C ASN A 99 -11.96 16.71 -11.42
N CYS A 100 -10.65 16.71 -11.27
CA CYS A 100 -9.98 17.86 -10.69
C CYS A 100 -10.12 19.00 -11.69
N GLU A 101 -11.07 19.92 -11.44
CA GLU A 101 -11.14 21.18 -12.17
C GLU A 101 -9.79 21.89 -11.94
N ILE A 102 -9.00 22.01 -13.01
CA ILE A 102 -7.77 22.82 -13.02
C ILE A 102 -8.18 24.27 -13.27
#